data_AF-A0AA88IA82-F1
#
_entry.id   AF-A0AA88IA82-F1
#
_cell.length_a   1.000
_cell.length_b   1.000
_cell.length_c   1.000
_cell.angle_alpha   90.00
_cell.angle_beta   90.00
_cell.angle_gamma   90.00
#
_symmetry.space_group_name_H-M   'P 1'
#
loop_
_entity.id
_entity.type
_entity.pdbx_description
1 polymer ?
#
loop_
_entity_poly.entity_id
_entity_poly.type
_entity_poly.pdbx_seq_one_letter_code
_entity_poly.pdbx_strand_id
1 'polypeptide(L)'
;MAVGFMLAYPYGWTRVMSSYFFENTDEGPPHDSNYNTINVPINADDTCGGGWACEHRWRQIYNMVAFRNTVFGTTMNDWWDDGGNQIAFCRGGKGFVAINNAGYDMKQTLQTCLPAGTYCDIISGNPDSCDKQITVGGDGRAYIEILAYEDDGILAIHEG
;
A
#
# COMPACT_ATOMS: atom_id res chain seq x y z
N MET A 1 6.24 -0.12 2.06
CA MET A 1 6.61 0.27 0.67
C MET A 1 6.76 -0.90 -0.31
N ALA A 2 7.72 -1.83 -0.14
CA ALA A 2 8.01 -2.87 -1.16
C ALA A 2 6.80 -3.74 -1.57
N VAL A 3 6.02 -4.21 -0.61
CA VAL A 3 4.77 -4.96 -0.86
C VAL A 3 3.75 -4.11 -1.63
N GLY A 4 3.68 -2.81 -1.34
CA GLY A 4 2.84 -1.86 -2.07
C GLY A 4 3.22 -1.76 -3.54
N PHE A 5 4.52 -1.61 -3.86
CA PHE A 5 4.98 -1.63 -5.25
C PHE A 5 4.65 -2.97 -5.94
N MET A 6 4.91 -4.11 -5.28
CA MET A 6 4.59 -5.43 -5.83
C MET A 6 3.09 -5.58 -6.17
N LEU A 7 2.20 -5.10 -5.29
CA LEU A 7 0.75 -5.19 -5.49
C LEU A 7 0.26 -4.22 -6.56
N ALA A 8 0.86 -3.03 -6.66
CA ALA A 8 0.57 -2.02 -7.68
C ALA A 8 1.05 -2.42 -9.07
N TYR A 9 2.19 -3.10 -9.19
CA TYR A 9 2.81 -3.44 -10.46
C TYR A 9 2.11 -4.64 -11.14
N PRO A 10 1.88 -4.65 -12.47
CA PRO A 10 1.04 -5.67 -13.12
C PRO A 10 1.70 -7.06 -13.23
N TYR A 11 2.99 -7.18 -12.94
CA TYR A 11 3.74 -8.41 -13.17
C TYR A 11 3.36 -9.55 -12.21
N GLY A 12 3.12 -10.73 -12.79
CA GLY A 12 3.02 -12.00 -12.07
C GLY A 12 1.77 -12.19 -11.21
N TRP A 13 1.75 -13.33 -10.51
CA TRP A 13 0.75 -13.64 -9.50
C TRP A 13 1.33 -13.36 -8.12
N THR A 14 0.75 -12.42 -7.40
CA THR A 14 1.30 -11.91 -6.14
C THR A 14 0.91 -12.78 -4.97
N ARG A 15 1.88 -13.11 -4.10
CA ARG A 15 1.64 -13.77 -2.83
C ARG A 15 2.18 -12.88 -1.70
N VAL A 16 1.32 -12.54 -0.75
CA VAL A 16 1.68 -11.81 0.46
C VAL A 16 2.03 -12.82 1.54
N MET A 17 3.18 -12.63 2.21
CA MET A 17 3.56 -13.45 3.35
C MET A 17 2.76 -13.03 4.60
N SER A 18 2.46 -14.00 5.47
CA SER A 18 1.91 -13.74 6.79
C SER A 18 2.66 -14.60 7.80
N SER A 19 3.25 -13.96 8.79
CA SER A 19 4.32 -14.54 9.61
C SER A 19 3.94 -14.62 11.09
N TYR A 20 4.86 -15.16 11.87
CA TYR A 20 4.91 -15.09 13.33
C TYR A 20 6.30 -14.57 13.76
N PHE A 21 6.39 -13.99 14.94
CA PHE A 21 7.64 -13.53 15.52
C PHE A 21 8.40 -14.70 16.16
N PHE A 22 9.72 -14.70 16.01
CA PHE A 22 10.63 -15.70 16.58
C PHE A 22 11.96 -15.02 16.95
N GLU A 23 12.69 -15.61 17.90
CA GLU A 23 13.99 -15.08 18.35
C GLU A 23 15.18 -15.81 17.73
N ASN A 24 14.97 -17.02 17.17
CA ASN A 24 16.01 -17.79 16.50
C ASN A 24 15.47 -18.58 15.29
N THR A 25 16.38 -19.02 14.42
CA THR A 25 16.04 -19.61 13.11
C THR A 25 15.32 -20.96 13.17
N ASP A 26 15.38 -21.66 14.31
CA ASP A 26 14.82 -23.00 14.47
C ASP A 26 13.51 -22.99 15.27
N GLU A 27 13.02 -21.81 15.65
CA GLU A 27 11.81 -21.66 16.43
C GLU A 27 10.54 -21.91 15.58
N GLY A 28 9.71 -22.81 16.07
CA GLY A 28 8.39 -23.09 15.48
C GLY A 28 7.39 -21.96 15.72
N PRO A 29 6.13 -22.14 15.30
CA PRO A 29 5.09 -21.14 15.53
C PRO A 29 4.81 -20.94 17.04
N PRO A 30 4.12 -19.84 17.42
CA PRO A 30 3.63 -19.64 18.76
C PRO A 30 2.86 -20.88 19.26
N HIS A 31 3.20 -21.37 20.45
CA HIS A 31 2.70 -22.64 20.98
C HIS A 31 2.45 -22.61 22.50
N ASP A 32 1.63 -23.54 22.98
CA ASP A 32 1.37 -23.75 24.41
C ASP A 32 2.47 -24.61 25.07
N SER A 33 2.38 -24.86 26.39
CA SER A 33 3.36 -25.67 27.11
C SER A 33 3.45 -27.14 26.65
N ASN A 34 2.49 -27.60 25.83
CA ASN A 34 2.46 -28.94 25.27
C ASN A 34 2.89 -28.96 23.78
N TYR A 35 3.44 -27.84 23.28
CA TYR A 35 3.85 -27.66 21.88
C TYR A 35 2.73 -27.71 20.84
N ASN A 36 1.48 -27.45 21.24
CA ASN A 36 0.41 -27.22 20.28
C ASN A 36 0.46 -25.78 19.80
N THR A 37 0.34 -25.55 18.48
CA THR A 37 0.22 -24.20 17.91
C THR A 37 -1.01 -23.51 18.49
N ILE A 38 -0.82 -22.29 19.03
CA ILE A 38 -1.91 -21.52 19.63
C ILE A 38 -2.77 -20.84 18.55
N ASN A 39 -4.00 -20.48 18.92
CA ASN A 39 -4.88 -19.69 18.07
C ASN A 39 -4.29 -18.32 17.74
N VAL A 40 -4.83 -17.69 16.70
CA VAL A 40 -4.53 -16.31 16.31
C VAL A 40 -5.58 -15.37 16.93
N PRO A 41 -5.33 -14.74 18.09
CA PRO A 41 -6.25 -13.76 18.64
C PRO A 41 -6.26 -12.50 17.76
N ILE A 42 -7.45 -11.97 17.49
CA ILE A 42 -7.62 -10.70 16.77
C ILE A 42 -7.90 -9.61 17.79
N ASN A 43 -7.10 -8.55 17.74
CA ASN A 43 -7.21 -7.40 18.61
C ASN A 43 -8.30 -6.44 18.11
N ALA A 44 -8.69 -5.46 18.93
CA ALA A 44 -9.74 -4.50 18.58
C ALA A 44 -9.35 -3.56 17.41
N ASP A 45 -8.05 -3.40 17.14
CA ASP A 45 -7.48 -2.64 16.03
C ASP A 45 -7.25 -3.49 14.76
N ASP A 46 -7.83 -4.69 14.72
CA ASP A 46 -7.72 -5.69 13.64
C ASP A 46 -6.31 -6.31 13.46
N THR A 47 -5.35 -5.97 14.34
CA THR A 47 -4.05 -6.65 14.40
C THR A 47 -4.18 -8.03 15.05
N CYS A 48 -3.16 -8.87 14.90
CA CYS A 48 -3.09 -10.14 15.60
C CYS A 48 -2.26 -10.04 16.89
N GLY A 49 -2.64 -10.79 17.91
CA GLY A 49 -1.87 -10.99 19.12
C GLY A 49 -1.18 -12.36 19.16
N GLY A 50 -0.64 -12.72 20.32
CA GLY A 50 -0.12 -14.08 20.57
C GLY A 50 1.11 -14.47 19.73
N GLY A 51 1.93 -13.49 19.33
CA GLY A 51 3.15 -13.73 18.54
C GLY A 51 2.92 -13.83 17.02
N TRP A 52 1.69 -13.67 16.54
CA TRP A 52 1.37 -13.64 15.10
C TRP A 52 1.55 -12.24 14.53
N ALA A 53 2.29 -12.10 13.42
CA ALA A 53 2.58 -10.80 12.80
C ALA A 53 1.43 -10.29 11.92
N CYS A 54 0.77 -11.20 11.20
CA CYS A 54 -0.40 -10.93 10.35
C CYS A 54 -0.23 -9.73 9.40
N GLU A 55 0.84 -9.69 8.62
CA GLU A 55 1.11 -8.63 7.64
C GLU A 55 -0.07 -8.44 6.67
N HIS A 56 -0.80 -9.51 6.35
CA HIS A 56 -2.00 -9.46 5.52
C HIS A 56 -3.16 -8.61 6.11
N ARG A 57 -3.12 -8.26 7.40
CA ARG A 57 -4.07 -7.39 8.10
C ARG A 57 -3.56 -5.96 8.29
N TRP A 58 -2.31 -5.68 7.93
CA TRP A 58 -1.81 -4.31 7.99
C TRP A 58 -2.55 -3.49 6.94
N ARG A 59 -3.04 -2.31 7.34
CA ARG A 59 -3.85 -1.42 6.50
C ARG A 59 -3.27 -1.22 5.11
N GLN A 60 -2.00 -0.85 5.07
CA GLN A 60 -1.27 -0.59 3.85
C GLN A 60 -1.20 -1.81 2.92
N ILE A 61 -1.25 -3.02 3.46
CA ILE A 61 -1.18 -4.27 2.69
C ILE A 61 -2.56 -4.66 2.19
N TYR A 62 -3.59 -4.77 3.05
CA TYR A 62 -4.91 -5.18 2.57
C TYR A 62 -5.54 -4.14 1.64
N ASN A 63 -5.31 -2.85 1.87
CA ASN A 63 -5.76 -1.81 0.94
C ASN A 63 -5.05 -1.91 -0.41
N MET A 64 -3.77 -2.27 -0.44
CA MET A 64 -3.06 -2.52 -1.71
C MET A 64 -3.49 -3.82 -2.39
N VAL A 65 -3.98 -4.81 -1.65
CA VAL A 65 -4.65 -5.98 -2.23
C VAL A 65 -5.96 -5.55 -2.89
N ALA A 66 -6.76 -4.70 -2.23
CA ALA A 66 -7.96 -4.12 -2.81
C ALA A 66 -7.64 -3.29 -4.07
N PHE A 67 -6.63 -2.42 -4.01
CA PHE A 67 -6.11 -1.68 -5.16
C PHE A 67 -5.81 -2.62 -6.33
N ARG A 68 -5.04 -3.70 -6.09
CA ARG A 68 -4.68 -4.67 -7.14
C ARG A 68 -5.91 -5.30 -7.80
N ASN A 69 -6.94 -5.59 -7.01
CA ASN A 69 -8.20 -6.13 -7.52
C ASN A 69 -8.94 -5.10 -8.37
N THR A 70 -9.02 -3.84 -7.92
CA THR A 70 -9.66 -2.74 -8.67
C THR A 70 -9.02 -2.54 -10.03
N VAL A 71 -7.68 -2.52 -10.08
CA VAL A 71 -6.92 -2.27 -11.30
C VAL A 71 -6.61 -3.55 -12.10
N PHE A 72 -7.23 -4.68 -11.77
CA PHE A 72 -7.00 -5.94 -12.46
C PHE A 72 -7.34 -5.83 -13.96
N GLY A 73 -6.49 -6.42 -14.81
CA GLY A 73 -6.65 -6.37 -16.27
C GLY A 73 -6.11 -5.10 -16.96
N THR A 74 -5.66 -4.09 -16.21
CA THR A 74 -5.02 -2.90 -16.80
C THR A 74 -3.50 -3.08 -16.94
N THR A 75 -2.91 -2.38 -17.91
CA THR A 75 -1.46 -2.25 -18.04
C THR A 75 -0.92 -1.15 -17.12
N MET A 76 0.41 -1.08 -16.97
CA MET A 76 1.07 0.10 -16.42
C MET A 76 1.24 1.15 -17.51
N ASN A 77 1.03 2.42 -17.18
CA ASN A 77 1.20 3.58 -18.06
C ASN A 77 1.66 4.81 -17.25
N ASP A 78 2.03 5.87 -17.96
CA ASP A 78 2.41 7.18 -17.38
C ASP A 78 3.43 7.08 -16.25
N TRP A 79 4.49 6.30 -16.50
CA TRP A 79 5.63 6.23 -15.60
C TRP A 79 6.28 7.61 -15.48
N TRP A 80 6.58 7.99 -14.24
CA TRP A 80 7.34 9.17 -13.89
C TRP A 80 8.39 8.81 -12.84
N ASP A 81 9.56 9.43 -12.95
CA ASP A 81 10.60 9.40 -11.93
C ASP A 81 11.37 10.73 -11.91
N ASP A 82 12.07 10.99 -10.81
CA ASP A 82 12.93 12.17 -10.63
C ASP A 82 14.40 11.91 -11.02
N GLY A 83 14.71 10.74 -11.62
CA GLY A 83 16.08 10.25 -11.80
C GLY A 83 16.76 9.75 -10.51
N GLY A 84 16.03 9.71 -9.40
CA GLY A 84 16.47 9.25 -8.09
C GLY A 84 15.55 8.18 -7.51
N ASN A 85 14.99 8.45 -6.33
CA ASN A 85 14.18 7.48 -5.56
C ASN A 85 12.72 7.92 -5.40
N GLN A 86 12.24 8.85 -6.24
CA GLN A 86 10.83 9.18 -6.34
C GLN A 86 10.28 8.62 -7.65
N ILE A 87 9.19 7.86 -7.56
CA ILE A 87 8.54 7.27 -8.73
C ILE A 87 7.03 7.41 -8.64
N ALA A 88 6.36 7.42 -9.78
CA ALA A 88 4.91 7.31 -9.87
C ALA A 88 4.50 6.62 -11.17
N PHE A 89 3.34 5.97 -11.16
CA PHE A 89 2.78 5.37 -12.36
C PHE A 89 1.27 5.13 -12.22
N CYS A 90 0.61 5.03 -13.38
CA CYS A 90 -0.78 4.67 -13.49
C CYS A 90 -0.97 3.17 -13.76
N ARG A 91 -2.16 2.67 -13.45
CA ARG A 91 -2.67 1.37 -13.83
C ARG A 91 -3.93 1.54 -14.68
N GLY A 92 -3.74 1.76 -15.96
CA GLY A 92 -4.78 2.21 -16.88
C GLY A 92 -5.31 3.57 -16.45
N GLY A 93 -6.64 3.72 -16.49
CA GLY A 93 -7.35 4.85 -15.89
C GLY A 93 -8.05 4.49 -14.58
N LYS A 94 -7.56 3.44 -13.88
CA LYS A 94 -8.23 2.86 -12.69
C LYS A 94 -7.49 3.11 -11.38
N GLY A 95 -6.21 3.42 -11.43
CA GLY A 95 -5.43 3.67 -10.22
C GLY A 95 -4.10 4.32 -10.50
N PHE A 96 -3.59 4.99 -9.48
CA PHE A 96 -2.34 5.74 -9.48
C PHE A 96 -1.59 5.45 -8.18
N VAL A 97 -0.27 5.30 -8.29
CA VAL A 97 0.64 5.10 -7.16
C VAL A 97 1.82 6.04 -7.30
N ALA A 98 2.22 6.64 -6.18
CA ALA A 98 3.47 7.40 -6.04
C ALA A 98 4.25 6.89 -4.83
N ILE A 99 5.57 6.83 -4.94
CA ILE A 99 6.48 6.34 -3.90
C ILE A 99 7.61 7.35 -3.74
N ASN A 100 7.89 7.73 -2.50
CA ASN A 100 9.04 8.52 -2.13
C ASN A 100 9.95 7.70 -1.21
N ASN A 101 11.07 7.24 -1.76
CA ASN A 101 12.16 6.61 -0.99
C ASN A 101 13.42 7.49 -0.99
N ALA A 102 13.25 8.80 -1.17
CA ALA A 102 14.32 9.80 -1.09
C ALA A 102 14.40 10.43 0.31
N GLY A 103 15.54 11.02 0.64
CA GLY A 103 15.73 11.77 1.89
C GLY A 103 15.13 13.18 1.89
N TYR A 104 14.22 13.48 0.96
CA TYR A 104 13.58 14.79 0.77
C TYR A 104 12.15 14.64 0.26
N ASP A 105 11.32 15.66 0.48
CA ASP A 105 9.90 15.62 0.17
C ASP A 105 9.65 15.46 -1.34
N MET A 106 8.62 14.69 -1.68
CA MET A 106 8.02 14.69 -3.01
C MET A 106 6.86 15.68 -3.01
N LYS A 107 6.92 16.70 -3.86
CA LYS A 107 5.88 17.74 -4.04
C LYS A 107 5.70 18.02 -5.52
N GLN A 108 4.88 17.22 -6.19
CA GLN A 108 4.79 17.20 -7.65
C GLN A 108 3.36 17.17 -8.15
N THR A 109 3.08 17.94 -9.22
CA THR A 109 1.82 17.82 -9.95
C THR A 109 1.98 16.78 -11.05
N LEU A 110 1.34 15.62 -10.93
CA LEU A 110 1.53 14.47 -11.82
C LEU A 110 0.25 14.09 -12.56
N GLN A 111 0.39 13.43 -13.71
CA GLN A 111 -0.73 12.80 -14.42
C GLN A 111 -1.14 11.53 -13.66
N THR A 112 -2.38 11.48 -13.19
CA THR A 112 -2.90 10.33 -12.42
C THR A 112 -3.69 9.36 -13.28
N CYS A 113 -4.04 9.76 -14.51
CA CYS A 113 -4.85 8.99 -15.45
C CYS A 113 -6.28 8.70 -14.95
N LEU A 114 -6.65 9.22 -13.78
CA LEU A 114 -7.95 9.05 -13.17
C LEU A 114 -8.90 10.17 -13.65
N PRO A 115 -10.22 9.91 -13.67
CA PRO A 115 -11.21 10.94 -13.86
C PRO A 115 -11.12 12.03 -12.79
N ALA A 116 -11.52 13.25 -13.13
CA ALA A 116 -11.61 14.35 -12.18
C ALA A 116 -12.51 13.98 -10.99
N GLY A 117 -12.05 14.29 -9.78
CA GLY A 117 -12.73 13.90 -8.56
C GLY A 117 -11.81 13.98 -7.34
N THR A 118 -12.36 13.62 -6.18
CA THR A 118 -11.62 13.54 -4.93
C THR A 118 -11.45 12.08 -4.56
N TYR A 119 -10.21 11.66 -4.33
CA TYR A 119 -9.85 10.30 -3.98
C TYR A 119 -9.18 10.25 -2.62
N CYS A 120 -9.38 9.17 -1.89
CA CYS A 120 -8.73 8.93 -0.60
C CYS A 120 -7.40 8.22 -0.82
N ASP A 121 -6.33 8.69 -0.16
CA ASP A 121 -5.12 7.90 -0.04
C ASP A 121 -5.38 6.70 0.87
N ILE A 122 -5.40 5.51 0.25
CA ILE A 122 -5.71 4.25 0.94
C ILE A 122 -4.54 3.73 1.78
N ILE A 123 -3.39 4.40 1.77
CA ILE A 123 -2.23 4.04 2.60
C ILE A 123 -2.32 4.72 3.96
N SER A 124 -2.48 6.05 3.97
CA SER A 124 -2.50 6.85 5.19
C SER A 124 -3.76 6.61 6.04
N GLY A 125 -4.87 6.21 5.43
CA GLY A 125 -6.14 5.98 6.11
C GLY A 125 -7.00 4.91 5.44
N ASN A 126 -8.14 4.60 6.08
CA ASN A 126 -9.18 3.79 5.45
C ASN A 126 -10.14 4.67 4.66
N PRO A 127 -10.86 4.13 3.67
CA PRO A 127 -11.85 4.90 2.91
C PRO A 127 -12.87 5.65 3.79
N ASP A 128 -13.17 5.10 4.97
CA ASP A 128 -14.12 5.69 5.92
C ASP A 128 -13.56 6.89 6.71
N SER A 129 -12.24 6.98 6.92
CA SER A 129 -11.60 8.12 7.60
C SER A 129 -10.99 9.12 6.62
N CYS A 130 -10.55 8.66 5.44
CA CYS A 130 -10.05 9.44 4.31
C CYS A 130 -9.19 10.65 4.72
N ASP A 131 -8.23 10.41 5.61
CA ASP A 131 -7.47 11.46 6.30
C ASP A 131 -6.67 12.34 5.32
N LYS A 132 -6.21 11.76 4.21
CA LYS A 132 -5.52 12.43 3.13
C LYS A 132 -6.31 12.26 1.83
N GLN A 133 -6.72 13.40 1.27
CA GLN A 133 -7.50 13.48 0.04
C GLN A 133 -6.66 14.04 -1.11
N ILE A 134 -6.85 13.46 -2.29
CA ILE A 134 -6.19 13.87 -3.52
C ILE A 134 -7.26 14.31 -4.52
N THR A 135 -7.19 15.59 -4.91
CA THR A 135 -8.08 16.16 -5.90
C THR A 135 -7.46 16.05 -7.29
N VAL A 136 -8.11 15.30 -8.16
CA VAL A 136 -7.75 15.15 -9.58
C VAL A 136 -8.53 16.17 -10.40
N GLY A 137 -7.81 16.97 -11.18
CA GLY A 137 -8.37 17.99 -12.07
C GLY A 137 -9.00 17.40 -13.34
N GLY A 138 -9.68 18.26 -14.11
CA GLY A 138 -10.30 17.90 -15.40
C GLY A 138 -9.32 17.39 -16.47
N ASP A 139 -8.04 17.65 -16.30
CA ASP A 139 -6.93 17.19 -17.14
C ASP A 139 -6.27 15.89 -16.63
N GLY A 140 -6.82 15.29 -15.58
CA GLY A 140 -6.31 14.07 -14.94
C GLY A 140 -5.11 14.31 -14.00
N ARG A 141 -4.68 15.56 -13.81
CA ARG A 141 -3.52 15.87 -12.95
C ARG A 141 -3.92 16.11 -11.51
N ALA A 142 -3.05 15.74 -10.58
CA ALA A 142 -3.19 16.03 -9.15
C ALA A 142 -1.87 16.47 -8.53
N TYR A 143 -1.94 17.29 -7.48
CA TYR A 143 -0.79 17.60 -6.63
C TYR A 143 -0.56 16.44 -5.66
N ILE A 144 0.63 15.85 -5.73
CA ILE A 144 1.06 14.71 -4.94
C ILE A 144 2.13 15.19 -3.95
N GLU A 145 1.85 14.99 -2.67
CA GLU A 145 2.77 15.27 -1.57
C GLU A 145 3.03 14.00 -0.75
N ILE A 146 4.30 13.61 -0.64
CA ILE A 146 4.77 12.54 0.23
C ILE A 146 6.02 13.06 0.94
N LEU A 147 5.94 13.27 2.25
CA LEU A 147 7.06 13.85 3.00
C LEU A 147 8.16 12.80 3.19
N ALA A 148 9.42 13.25 3.30
CA ALA A 148 10.57 12.34 3.47
C ALA A 148 10.48 11.46 4.72
N TYR A 149 9.74 11.91 5.73
CA TYR A 149 9.60 11.28 7.05
C TYR A 149 8.15 10.96 7.40
N GLU A 150 7.28 10.82 6.38
CA GLU A 150 5.94 10.28 6.57
C GLU A 150 6.03 8.79 6.95
N ASP A 151 5.13 8.29 7.80
CA ASP A 151 5.16 6.90 8.27
C ASP A 151 5.18 5.88 7.11
N ASP A 152 4.47 6.22 6.03
CA ASP A 152 4.43 5.45 4.80
C ASP A 152 4.86 6.32 3.60
N GLY A 153 6.04 6.03 3.03
CA GLY A 153 6.55 6.69 1.82
C GLY A 153 5.86 6.28 0.51
N ILE A 154 4.58 5.91 0.56
CA ILE A 154 3.77 5.49 -0.59
C ILE A 154 2.38 6.11 -0.49
N LEU A 155 1.87 6.59 -1.61
CA LEU A 155 0.51 7.07 -1.78
C LEU A 155 -0.16 6.26 -2.88
N ALA A 156 -1.41 5.84 -2.66
CA ALA A 156 -2.18 5.13 -3.66
C ALA A 156 -3.63 5.61 -3.69
N ILE A 157 -4.17 5.80 -4.90
CA ILE A 157 -5.57 6.16 -5.15
C ILE A 157 -6.11 5.32 -6.30
N HIS A 158 -7.37 4.91 -6.24
CA HIS A 158 -8.02 4.12 -7.29
C HIS A 158 -9.49 4.49 -7.48
N GLU A 159 -10.08 4.10 -8.61
CA GLU A 159 -11.53 4.26 -8.85
C GLU A 159 -12.35 3.42 -7.85
N GLY A 160 -13.52 3.92 -7.48
CA GLY A 160 -14.43 3.29 -6.51
C GLY A 160 -14.50 4.06 -5.20
#